data_AF-A0A5T1TYG2-F1
#
_entry.id   AF-A0A5T1TYG2-F1
#
_cell.length_a   1.000
_cell.length_b   1.000
_cell.length_c   1.000
_cell.angle_alpha   90.00
_cell.angle_beta   90.00
_cell.angle_gamma   90.00
#
_symmetry.space_group_name_H-M   'P 1'
#
loop_
_entity.id
_entity.type
_entity.pdbx_description
1 polymer ?
#
loop_
_entity_poly.entity_id
_entity_poly.type
_entity_poly.pdbx_seq_one_letter_code
_entity_poly.pdbx_strand_id
1 'polypeptide(L)' 'MQSHINIKMQFKCIIGILKFERKKKQKVCIYLTAKANDFLDYAKVSKKIKKYYKKEQFLT' A
#
# COMPACT_ATOMS: atom_id res chain seq x y z
N MET A 1 -16.32 -10.04 20.09
CA MET A 1 -15.33 -8.97 19.81
C MET A 1 -14.96 -9.03 18.34
N GLN A 2 -15.23 -7.97 17.58
CA GLN A 2 -14.90 -7.93 16.16
C GLN A 2 -13.53 -7.27 16.00
N SER A 3 -12.50 -8.10 15.84
CA SER A 3 -11.11 -7.67 15.77
C SER A 3 -10.83 -6.98 14.43
N HIS A 4 -10.79 -5.65 14.44
CA HIS A 4 -10.36 -4.86 13.28
C HIS A 4 -8.86 -4.60 13.38
N ILE A 5 -8.12 -4.86 12.31
CA ILE A 5 -6.68 -4.64 12.27
C ILE A 5 -6.43 -3.38 11.46
N ASN A 6 -5.82 -2.39 12.10
CA ASN A 6 -5.40 -1.15 11.48
C ASN A 6 -3.93 -1.23 11.08
N ILE A 7 -3.66 -1.18 9.78
CA ILE A 7 -2.32 -1.24 9.22
C ILE A 7 -1.98 0.13 8.66
N LYS A 8 -0.94 0.75 9.23
CA LYS A 8 -0.35 1.99 8.72
C LYS A 8 1.01 1.67 8.13
N MET A 9 1.20 1.95 6.85
CA MET A 9 2.48 1.74 6.18
C MET A 9 2.91 2.95 5.37
N GLN A 10 4.22 3.16 5.34
CA GLN A 10 4.84 4.26 4.61
C GLN A 10 5.96 3.70 3.75
N PHE A 11 6.00 4.09 2.48
CA PHE A 11 7.10 3.72 1.60
C PHE A 11 7.30 4.78 0.51
N LYS A 12 8.50 4.78 -0.07
CA LYS A 12 8.82 5.61 -1.23
C LYS A 12 8.66 4.78 -2.51
N CYS A 13 7.83 5.23 -3.44
CA CYS A 13 7.71 4.65 -4.77
C CYS A 13 7.36 5.74 -5.78
N ILE A 14 7.52 5.40 -7.06
CA ILE A 14 7.09 6.25 -8.17
C ILE A 14 5.65 5.84 -8.46
N ILE A 15 4.72 6.77 -8.28
CA ILE A 15 3.31 6.63 -8.64
C ILE A 15 2.87 7.94 -9.29
N GLY A 16 1.82 7.86 -10.10
CA GLY A 16 1.21 9.06 -10.70
C GLY A 16 0.58 8.72 -12.03
N ILE A 17 -0.52 9.39 -12.34
CA ILE A 17 -1.24 9.20 -13.60
C ILE A 17 -0.46 9.93 -14.71
N LEU A 18 0.17 11.05 -14.38
CA LEU A 18 0.85 11.92 -15.33
C LEU A 18 2.37 11.67 -15.36
N LYS A 19 2.98 11.83 -16.54
CA LYS A 19 4.41 11.56 -16.76
C LYS A 19 5.34 12.43 -15.89
N PHE A 20 4.93 13.64 -15.53
CA PHE A 20 5.77 14.54 -14.72
C PHE A 20 5.80 14.16 -13.24
N GLU A 21 4.72 13.59 -12.70
CA GLU A 21 4.65 13.12 -11.31
C GLU A 21 5.63 11.97 -11.07
N ARG A 22 5.86 11.18 -12.13
CA ARG A 22 6.76 10.01 -12.12
C ARG A 22 8.25 10.34 -12.12
N LYS A 23 8.63 11.62 -12.26
CA LYS A 23 10.05 12.03 -12.30
C LYS A 23 10.77 11.81 -10.96
N LYS A 24 10.05 11.85 -9.82
CA LYS A 24 10.64 11.70 -8.49
C LYS A 24 9.91 10.63 -7.68
N LYS A 25 10.64 9.95 -6.79
CA LYS A 25 10.04 9.04 -5.81
C LYS A 25 9.18 9.85 -4.84
N GLN A 26 7.92 9.46 -4.70
CA GLN A 26 6.97 10.08 -3.80
C GLN A 26 6.85 9.24 -2.52
N LYS A 27 6.58 9.90 -1.39
CA LYS A 27 6.29 9.22 -0.13
C LYS A 27 4.79 8.89 -0.11
N VAL A 28 4.49 7.60 -0.14
CA VAL A 28 3.11 7.08 -0.10
C VAL A 28 2.83 6.59 1.31
N CYS A 29 1.74 7.10 1.89
CA CYS A 29 1.21 6.69 3.18
C CYS A 29 -0.11 5.97 2.95
N ILE A 30 -0.18 4.70 3.32
CA ILE A 30 -1.39 3.88 3.20
C ILE A 30 -1.90 3.59 4.61
N TYR A 31 -3.18 3.88 4.80
CA TYR A 31 -3.95 3.51 5.97
C TYR A 31 -4.98 2.49 5.52
N LEU A 32 -4.92 1.29 6.07
CA LEU A 32 -5.81 0.21 5.70
C LEU A 32 -6.40 -0.39 6.96
N THR A 33 -7.72 -0.50 6.98
CA THR A 33 -8.45 -1.21 8.01
C THR A 33 -8.93 -2.52 7.41
N ALA A 34 -8.40 -3.63 7.94
CA ALA A 34 -8.75 -4.97 7.51
C ALA A 34 -9.60 -5.65 8.59
N LYS A 35 -10.66 -6.30 8.13
CA LYS A 35 -11.46 -7.20 8.94
C LYS A 35 -11.20 -8.61 8.45
N ALA A 36 -10.77 -9.47 9.37
CA ALA A 36 -10.55 -10.88 9.11
C ALA A 36 -11.26 -11.70 10.18
N ASN A 37 -11.84 -12.83 9.79
CA ASN A 37 -12.43 -13.78 10.73
C ASN A 37 -11.34 -14.58 11.46
N ASP A 38 -10.17 -14.73 10.81
CA ASP A 38 -8.98 -15.40 11.34
C ASP A 38 -7.80 -14.43 11.50
N PHE A 39 -6.68 -14.94 12.01
CA PHE A 39 -5.44 -14.18 12.11
C PHE A 39 -4.98 -13.69 10.72
N LEU A 40 -4.90 -12.38 10.56
CA LEU A 40 -4.36 -11.74 9.36
C LEU A 40 -2.86 -11.48 9.54
N ASP A 41 -2.04 -12.14 8.73
CA ASP A 41 -0.61 -11.85 8.64
C ASP A 41 -0.36 -10.49 7.96
N TYR A 42 -0.31 -9.45 8.77
CA TYR A 42 -0.06 -8.07 8.36
C TYR A 42 1.31 -7.87 7.68
N ALA A 43 2.29 -8.74 7.93
CA ALA A 43 3.60 -8.66 7.26
C ALA A 43 3.48 -9.09 5.79
N LYS A 44 2.77 -10.19 5.52
CA LYS A 44 2.47 -10.63 4.14
C LYS A 44 1.62 -9.61 3.40
N VAL A 45 0.58 -9.07 4.04
CA VAL A 45 -0.29 -8.03 3.46
C VAL A 45 0.52 -6.79 3.07
N SER A 46 1.36 -6.30 3.99
CA SER A 46 2.23 -5.14 3.73
C SER A 46 3.21 -5.37 2.58
N LYS A 47 3.81 -6.55 2.51
CA LYS A 47 4.73 -6.92 1.42
C LYS A 47 4.02 -6.97 0.07
N LYS A 48 2.79 -7.50 0.04
CA LYS A 48 1.98 -7.60 -1.18
C LYS A 48 1.54 -6.23 -1.68
N ILE A 49 1.04 -5.35 -0.80
CA ILE A 49 0.65 -3.97 -1.13
C ILE A 49 1.85 -3.20 -1.69
N LYS A 50 3.01 -3.27 -1.03
CA LYS A 50 4.22 -2.60 -1.53
C LYS A 50 4.65 -3.09 -2.91
N LYS A 51 4.53 -4.40 -3.18
CA LYS A 51 4.85 -4.98 -4.50
C LYS A 51 3.86 -4.51 -5.57
N TYR A 52 2.57 -4.46 -5.23
CA TYR A 52 1.51 -4.00 -6.12
C TYR A 52 1.70 -2.53 -6.52
N TYR A 53 1.87 -1.62 -5.55
CA TYR A 53 2.08 -0.19 -5.80
C TYR A 53 3.33 0.09 -6.64
N LYS A 54 4.41 -0.67 -6.44
CA LYS A 54 5.63 -0.55 -7.26
C LYS A 54 5.47 -1.06 -8.68
N LYS A 55 4.60 -2.05 -8.89
CA LYS A 55 4.38 -2.68 -10.20
C LYS A 55 3.43 -1.85 -11.06
N GLU A 56 2.26 -1.51 -10.52
CA GLU A 56 1.26 -0.78 -11.31
C GLU A 56 1.67 0.66 -11.55
N GLN A 57 2.25 1.32 -10.55
CA GLN A 57 2.59 2.76 -10.58
C GLN A 57 1.40 3.66 -10.94
N PHE A 58 0.18 3.08 -11.03
CA PHE A 58 -1.07 3.67 -11.49
C PHE A 58 -0.93 4.34 -12.87
N LEU A 59 -0.40 3.60 -13.85
CA LEU A 59 -0.39 4.02 -15.26
C LEU A 59 -1.71 3.58 -15.89
N THR A 60 -2.61 4.53 -16.12
CA THR A 60 -3.81 4.32 -16.94
C THR A 60 -3.50 4.68 -18.39
#